data_AF-A0A945MM22-F1
#
_entry.id   AF-A0A945MM22-F1
#
_cell.length_a   1.000
_cell.length_b   1.000
_cell.length_c   1.000
_cell.angle_alpha   90.00
_cell.angle_beta   90.00
_cell.angle_gamma   90.00
#
_symmetry.space_group_name_H-M   'P 1'
#
loop_
_entity.id
_entity.type
_entity.pdbx_description
1 polymer ?
#
loop_
_entity_poly.entity_id
_entity_poly.type
_entity_poly.pdbx_seq_one_letter_code
_entity_poly.pdbx_strand_id
1 'polypeptide(L)'
;YNTASPEILDKTRRIQEVCQRHDVPLPAAAMQFPLGHPLVSAIIPGAMEPSHIQTNAKWFQHEIPADMWAELKTEGLLREDAPTP
;
A
#
# COMPACT_ATOMS: atom_id res chain seq x y z
N TYR A 1 10.73 -18.82 -4.22
CA TYR A 1 9.60 -18.25 -3.46
C TYR A 1 9.11 -19.28 -2.46
N ASN A 2 8.73 -18.85 -1.26
CA ASN A 2 8.19 -19.70 -0.19
C ASN A 2 6.75 -19.25 0.12
N THR A 3 5.94 -20.14 0.68
CA THR A 3 4.60 -19.79 1.17
C THR A 3 4.70 -18.79 2.33
N ALA A 4 3.85 -17.75 2.30
CA ALA A 4 3.76 -16.79 3.39
C ALA A 4 3.25 -17.46 4.68
N SER A 5 3.72 -17.02 5.85
CA SER A 5 3.24 -17.52 7.13
C SER A 5 1.76 -17.11 7.36
N PRO A 6 1.00 -17.84 8.20
CA PRO A 6 -0.35 -17.46 8.56
C PRO A 6 -0.46 -16.04 9.13
N GLU A 7 0.54 -15.58 9.88
CA GLU A 7 0.61 -14.23 10.43
C GLU A 7 0.70 -13.16 9.33
N ILE A 8 1.53 -13.39 8.30
CA ILE A 8 1.65 -12.46 7.16
C ILE A 8 0.34 -12.42 6.37
N LEU A 9 -0.31 -13.57 6.17
CA LEU A 9 -1.58 -13.66 5.47
C LEU A 9 -2.69 -12.92 6.22
N ASP A 10 -2.78 -13.11 7.55
CA ASP A 10 -3.77 -12.41 8.37
C ASP A 10 -3.53 -10.90 8.37
N LYS A 11 -2.27 -10.46 8.56
CA LYS A 11 -1.93 -9.03 8.48
C LYS A 11 -2.29 -8.43 7.12
N THR A 12 -2.00 -9.15 6.02
CA THR A 12 -2.36 -8.70 4.66
C THR A 12 -3.87 -8.57 4.49
N ARG A 13 -4.66 -9.55 4.98
CA ARG A 13 -6.12 -9.50 4.96
C ARG A 13 -6.64 -8.27 5.72
N ARG A 14 -6.13 -8.00 6.92
CA ARG A 14 -6.53 -6.84 7.72
C ARG A 14 -6.20 -5.51 7.04
N ILE A 15 -5.03 -5.39 6.42
CA ILE A 15 -4.67 -4.20 5.63
C ILE A 15 -5.63 -4.04 4.44
N GLN A 16 -5.97 -5.14 3.77
CA GLN A 16 -6.91 -5.13 2.65
C GLN A 16 -8.30 -4.65 3.10
N GLU A 17 -8.76 -5.05 4.28
CA GLU A 17 -10.05 -4.62 4.85
C GLU A 17 -10.08 -3.12 5.12
N VAL A 18 -9.00 -2.53 5.67
CA VAL A 18 -8.88 -1.07 5.81
C VAL A 18 -8.93 -0.40 4.45
N CYS A 19 -8.13 -0.88 3.48
CA CYS A 19 -8.11 -0.31 2.14
C CYS A 19 -9.51 -0.33 1.49
N GLN A 20 -10.27 -1.42 1.66
CA GLN A 20 -11.64 -1.56 1.14
C GLN A 20 -12.63 -0.58 1.78
N ARG A 21 -12.54 -0.31 3.09
CA ARG A 21 -13.40 0.67 3.77
C ARG A 21 -13.25 2.10 3.24
N HIS A 22 -12.09 2.39 2.65
CA HIS A 22 -11.75 3.70 2.08
C HIS A 22 -11.83 3.72 0.54
N ASP A 23 -12.36 2.67 -0.08
CA ASP A 23 -12.38 2.51 -1.55
C ASP A 23 -10.99 2.64 -2.21
N VAL A 24 -9.94 2.25 -1.50
CA VAL A 24 -8.55 2.25 -1.97
C VAL A 24 -8.14 0.85 -2.40
N PRO A 25 -7.64 0.67 -3.64
CA PRO A 25 -7.00 -0.59 -4.03
C PRO A 25 -5.72 -0.84 -3.23
N LEU A 26 -5.58 -2.01 -2.61
CA LEU A 26 -4.36 -2.38 -1.88
C LEU A 26 -3.06 -2.17 -2.69
N PRO A 27 -2.99 -2.46 -4.00
CA PRO A 27 -1.80 -2.17 -4.79
C PRO A 27 -1.46 -0.68 -4.90
N ALA A 28 -2.46 0.22 -4.89
CA ALA A 28 -2.22 1.66 -4.87
C ALA A 28 -1.59 2.09 -3.54
N ALA A 29 -2.15 1.64 -2.41
CA ALA A 29 -1.58 1.91 -1.09
C ALA A 29 -0.15 1.36 -0.97
N ALA A 30 0.08 0.11 -1.37
CA ALA A 30 1.41 -0.49 -1.32
C ALA A 30 2.44 0.27 -2.19
N MET A 31 2.01 0.78 -3.34
CA MET A 31 2.85 1.55 -4.24
C MET A 31 3.20 2.93 -3.68
N GLN A 32 2.23 3.64 -3.12
CA GLN A 32 2.42 5.01 -2.65
C GLN A 32 3.04 5.09 -1.25
N PHE A 33 2.83 4.09 -0.38
CA PHE A 33 3.31 4.11 1.01
C PHE A 33 4.81 4.47 1.18
N PRO A 34 5.76 3.85 0.45
CA PRO A 34 7.18 4.16 0.61
C PRO A 34 7.53 5.63 0.32
N LEU A 35 6.75 6.30 -0.54
CA LEU A 35 6.99 7.69 -0.94
C LEU A 35 6.60 8.70 0.15
N GLY A 36 5.93 8.26 1.22
CA GLY A 36 5.69 9.09 2.40
C GLY A 36 6.96 9.39 3.20
N HIS A 37 8.03 8.62 3.03
CA HIS A 37 9.28 8.84 3.77
C HIS A 37 10.20 9.81 3.03
N PRO A 38 10.75 10.86 3.70
CA PRO A 38 11.59 11.89 3.06
C PRO A 38 12.93 11.39 2.47
N LEU A 39 13.26 10.11 2.65
CA LEU A 39 14.49 9.50 2.13
C LEU A 39 14.24 8.65 0.88
N VAL A 40 12.98 8.48 0.49
CA VAL A 40 12.59 7.67 -0.67
C VAL A 40 12.29 8.60 -1.83
N SER A 41 13.21 8.66 -2.80
CA SER A 41 13.04 9.52 -3.98
C SER A 41 12.16 8.88 -5.06
N ALA A 42 12.10 7.55 -5.12
CA ALA A 42 11.37 6.82 -6.14
C ALA A 42 11.11 5.36 -5.73
N ILE A 43 10.17 4.73 -6.42
CA ILE A 43 9.87 3.30 -6.37
C ILE A 43 10.06 2.69 -7.76
N ILE A 44 10.33 1.39 -7.83
CA ILE A 44 10.48 0.65 -9.09
C ILE A 44 9.45 -0.48 -9.12
N PRO A 45 8.21 -0.22 -9.56
CA PRO A 45 7.20 -1.27 -9.65
C PRO A 45 7.53 -2.23 -10.81
N GLY A 46 7.28 -3.52 -10.60
CA GLY A 46 7.47 -4.54 -11.64
C GLY A 46 6.51 -4.35 -12.81
N ALA A 47 6.98 -4.62 -14.02
CA ALA A 47 6.18 -4.53 -15.24
C ALA A 47 6.56 -5.66 -16.22
N MET A 48 6.22 -6.90 -15.86
CA MET A 48 6.52 -8.09 -16.67
C MET A 48 5.76 -8.15 -18.00
N GLU A 49 4.70 -7.35 -18.16
CA GLU A 49 3.88 -7.23 -19.36
C GLU A 49 3.64 -5.75 -19.68
N PRO A 50 3.47 -5.36 -20.96
CA PRO A 50 3.22 -3.96 -21.33
C PRO A 50 1.98 -3.34 -20.66
N SER A 51 0.95 -4.15 -20.41
CA SER A 51 -0.28 -3.75 -19.71
C SER A 51 0.00 -3.24 -18.29
N HIS A 52 1.01 -3.80 -17.60
CA HIS A 52 1.36 -3.41 -16.23
C HIS A 52 1.81 -1.95 -16.13
N ILE A 53 2.40 -1.38 -17.19
CA ILE A 53 2.81 0.03 -17.18
C ILE A 53 1.60 0.94 -16.97
N GLN A 54 0.52 0.69 -17.71
CA GLN A 54 -0.71 1.48 -17.62
C GLN A 54 -1.37 1.30 -16.26
N THR A 55 -1.39 0.07 -15.75
CA THR A 55 -2.02 -0.19 -14.46
C THR A 55 -1.20 0.39 -13.31
N ASN A 56 0.14 0.30 -13.34
CA ASN A 56 1.03 0.96 -12.39
C ASN A 56 0.81 2.48 -12.39
N ALA A 57 0.70 3.11 -13.56
CA ALA A 57 0.38 4.53 -13.63
C ALA A 57 -0.96 4.87 -12.98
N LYS A 58 -2.00 4.05 -13.19
CA LYS A 58 -3.32 4.22 -12.55
C LYS A 58 -3.25 4.10 -11.03
N TRP A 59 -2.57 3.08 -10.51
CA TRP A 59 -2.41 2.91 -9.05
C TRP A 59 -1.58 4.02 -8.42
N PHE A 60 -0.56 4.51 -9.12
CA PHE A 60 0.25 5.63 -8.66
C PHE A 60 -0.53 6.94 -8.57
N GLN A 61 -1.51 7.14 -9.46
CA GLN A 61 -2.35 8.34 -9.52
C GLN A 61 -3.65 8.22 -8.70
N HIS A 62 -3.92 7.06 -8.10
CA HIS A 62 -5.12 6.84 -7.29
C HIS A 62 -5.07 7.73 -6.05
N GLU A 63 -6.10 8.56 -5.83
CA GLU A 63 -6.17 9.40 -4.63
C GLU A 63 -6.39 8.55 -3.39
N ILE A 64 -5.53 8.71 -2.39
CA ILE A 64 -5.61 7.97 -1.13
C ILE A 64 -5.96 8.95 -0.01
N PRO A 65 -7.12 8.80 0.65
CA PRO A 65 -7.48 9.63 1.79
C PRO A 65 -6.46 9.48 2.94
N ALA A 66 -6.08 10.60 3.57
CA ALA A 66 -5.20 10.59 4.73
C ALA A 66 -5.74 9.73 5.89
N ASP A 67 -7.07 9.66 6.02
CA ASP A 67 -7.77 8.87 7.03
C ASP A 67 -7.51 7.36 6.90
N MET A 68 -7.26 6.86 5.68
CA MET A 68 -6.91 5.45 5.46
C MET A 68 -5.57 5.11 6.13
N TRP A 69 -4.58 6.00 5.98
CA TRP A 69 -3.28 5.86 6.64
C TRP A 69 -3.38 5.97 8.16
N ALA A 70 -4.19 6.90 8.65
CA ALA A 70 -4.44 7.07 10.08
C ALA A 70 -5.06 5.81 10.68
N GLU A 71 -6.05 5.21 10.01
CA GLU A 71 -6.71 3.98 10.47
C GLU A 71 -5.75 2.79 10.48
N LEU A 72 -4.90 2.63 9.46
CA LEU A 72 -3.86 1.60 9.47
C LEU A 72 -2.91 1.71 10.68
N LYS A 73 -2.61 2.93 11.13
CA LYS A 73 -1.82 3.17 12.36
C LYS A 73 -2.61 2.83 13.61
N THR A 74 -3.85 3.29 13.71
CA THR A 74 -4.75 3.01 14.85
C THR A 74 -4.97 1.51 15.04
N GLU A 75 -5.09 0.73 13.95
CA GLU A 75 -5.23 -0.72 13.99
C GLU A 75 -3.92 -1.49 14.27
N GLY A 76 -2.79 -0.78 14.41
CA GLY A 76 -1.47 -1.38 14.60
C GLY A 76 -0.95 -2.13 13.36
N LEU A 77 -1.51 -1.86 12.17
CA LEU A 77 -1.11 -2.48 10.91
C LEU A 77 0.11 -1.76 10.30
N LEU A 78 0.20 -0.45 10.54
CA LEU A 78 1.40 0.36 10.38
C LEU A 78 1.96 0.77 11.75
N ARG A 79 3.27 1.03 11.81
CA ARG A 79 3.86 1.69 12.97
C ARG A 79 3.30 3.11 13.09
N GLU A 80 3.05 3.54 14.32
CA GLU A 80 2.51 4.87 14.63
C GLU A 80 3.37 6.00 14.05
N ASP A 81 4.70 5.84 14.13
CA ASP A 81 5.70 6.80 13.66
C ASP A 81 6.05 6.68 12.17
N ALA A 82 5.44 5.75 11.43
CA ALA A 82 5.70 5.61 10.00
C ALA A 82 5.25 6.86 9.25
N PRO A 83 6.12 7.53 8.48
CA PRO A 83 5.70 8.58 7.55
C PRO A 83 4.73 8.00 6.51
N THR A 84 3.68 8.74 6.19
CA THR A 84 2.66 8.35 5.21
C THR A 84 2.50 9.48 4.19
N PRO A 85 2.18 9.16 2.92
CA PRO A 85 1.91 10.16 1.89
C PRO A 85 0.83 11.17 2.28
#